data_AF-A0A317JEA8-F1
#
_entry.id   AF-A0A317JEA8-F1
#
_cell.length_a   1.000
_cell.length_b   1.000
_cell.length_c   1.000
_cell.angle_alpha   90.00
_cell.angle_beta   90.00
_cell.angle_gamma   90.00
#
_symmetry.space_group_name_H-M   'P 1'
#
loop_
_entity.id
_entity.type
_entity.pdbx_description
1 polymer ?
#
loop_
_entity_poly.entity_id
_entity_poly.type
_entity_poly.pdbx_seq_one_letter_code
_entity_poly.pdbx_strand_id
1 'polypeptide(L)' 'MTLEYLREYRTYFHISQSYNSSESIAYKIIRWVEDTLIKHPLFALPGRKELLKND' A
#
# COMPACT_ATOMS: atom_id res chain seq x y z
N MET A 1 -3.34 5.17 8.43
CA MET A 1 -3.10 3.71 8.35
C MET A 1 -2.24 3.30 7.15
N THR A 2 -2.76 3.18 5.93
CA THR A 2 -1.97 2.75 4.75
C THR A 2 -0.87 3.73 4.35
N LEU A 3 -1.13 5.04 4.41
CA LEU A 3 -0.11 6.04 4.05
C LEU A 3 1.05 6.09 5.06
N GLU A 4 0.80 5.84 6.35
CA GLU A 4 1.87 5.74 7.36
C GLU A 4 2.76 4.51 7.13
N TYR A 5 2.16 3.42 6.66
CA TYR A 5 2.90 2.24 6.24
C TYR A 5 3.77 2.54 4.99
N LEU A 6 3.17 3.15 3.95
CA LEU A 6 3.85 3.39 2.68
C LEU A 6 4.86 4.54 2.68
N ARG A 7 4.62 5.62 3.45
CA ARG A 7 5.50 6.81 3.47
C ARG A 7 6.49 6.80 4.63
N GLU A 8 6.09 6.27 5.78
CA GLU A 8 6.88 6.36 7.02
C GLU A 8 7.42 4.99 7.46
N TYR A 9 7.07 3.90 6.74
CA TYR A 9 7.51 2.53 7.02
C TYR A 9 7.27 2.10 8.47
N ARG A 10 6.21 2.62 9.10
CA ARG A 10 5.83 2.23 10.47
C ARG A 10 5.34 0.79 10.49
N THR A 11 5.59 0.09 11.60
CA THR A 11 5.12 -1.30 11.78
C THR A 11 3.60 -1.36 11.90
N TYR A 12 3.01 -2.50 11.54
CA TYR A 12 1.57 -2.73 11.69
C TYR A 12 1.11 -2.54 13.14
N PHE A 13 1.90 -3.00 14.11
CA PHE A 13 1.64 -2.75 15.53
C PHE A 13 1.61 -1.26 15.87
N HIS A 14 2.60 -0.48 15.46
CA HIS A 14 2.63 0.96 15.77
C HIS A 14 1.42 1.68 15.17
N ILE A 15 1.11 1.37 13.92
CA ILE A 15 -0.06 1.92 13.24
C ILE A 15 -1.34 1.49 13.96
N SER A 16 -1.47 0.23 14.37
CA SER A 16 -2.68 -0.24 15.06
C SER A 16 -2.89 0.45 16.41
N GLN A 17 -1.80 0.76 17.14
CA GLN A 17 -1.86 1.54 18.37
C GLN A 17 -2.39 2.96 18.12
N SER A 18 -1.93 3.65 17.07
CA SER A 18 -2.41 5.01 16.71
C SER A 18 -3.92 5.06 16.42
N TYR A 19 -4.50 3.96 15.93
CA TYR A 19 -5.92 3.85 15.59
C TYR A 19 -6.73 2.98 16.57
N ASN A 20 -6.19 2.68 17.77
CA ASN A 20 -6.84 1.84 18.78
C ASN A 20 -7.43 0.53 18.22
N SER A 21 -6.71 -0.11 17.29
CA SER A 21 -7.12 -1.32 16.59
C SER A 21 -6.13 -2.45 16.84
N SER A 22 -6.53 -3.69 16.55
CA SER A 22 -5.59 -4.81 16.57
C SER A 22 -4.63 -4.74 15.38
N GLU A 23 -3.42 -5.27 15.58
CA GLU A 23 -2.42 -5.38 14.51
C GLU A 23 -2.95 -6.17 13.30
N SER A 24 -3.74 -7.21 13.56
CA SER A 24 -4.37 -8.03 12.52
C SER A 24 -5.37 -7.25 11.67
N ILE A 25 -6.12 -6.31 12.26
CA ILE A 25 -7.04 -5.43 11.54
C ILE A 25 -6.23 -4.43 10.71
N ALA A 26 -5.17 -3.86 11.29
CA ALA A 26 -4.30 -2.92 10.58
C ALA A 26 -3.69 -3.57 9.32
N TYR A 27 -3.16 -4.78 9.45
CA TYR A 27 -2.64 -5.57 8.33
C TYR A 27 -3.70 -5.80 7.25
N LYS A 28 -4.90 -6.29 7.62
CA LYS A 28 -5.98 -6.59 6.67
C LYS A 28 -6.40 -5.36 5.86
N ILE A 29 -6.56 -4.21 6.51
CA ILE A 29 -6.98 -2.98 5.84
C ILE A 29 -5.88 -2.47 4.92
N ILE A 30 -4.61 -2.46 5.38
CA ILE A 30 -3.48 -2.02 4.55
C ILE A 30 -3.39 -2.89 3.31
N ARG A 31 -3.45 -4.22 3.47
CA ARG A 31 -3.41 -5.16 2.37
C ARG A 31 -4.58 -4.99 1.40
N TRP A 32 -5.79 -4.79 1.92
CA TRP A 32 -6.97 -4.55 1.09
C TRP A 32 -6.82 -3.28 0.24
N VAL A 33 -6.28 -2.19 0.80
CA VAL A 33 -6.00 -0.97 0.05
C VAL A 33 -4.92 -1.22 -1.01
N GLU A 34 -3.81 -1.88 -0.68
CA GLU A 34 -2.76 -2.22 -1.64
C GLU A 34 -3.30 -3.04 -2.81
N ASP A 35 -4.03 -4.11 -2.53
CA ASP A 35 -4.60 -4.98 -3.56
C ASP A 35 -5.61 -4.22 -4.43
N THR A 36 -6.33 -3.25 -3.88
CA THR A 36 -7.27 -2.40 -4.63
C THR A 36 -6.52 -1.45 -5.57
N LEU A 37 -5.45 -0.81 -5.09
CA LEU A 37 -4.63 0.10 -5.89
C LEU A 37 -3.91 -0.63 -7.02
N ILE A 38 -3.34 -1.82 -6.74
CA ILE A 38 -2.65 -2.64 -7.74
C ILE A 38 -3.59 -3.08 -8.87
N LYS A 39 -4.85 -3.39 -8.55
CA LYS A 39 -5.85 -3.83 -9.55
C LYS A 39 -6.36 -2.68 -10.42
N HIS A 40 -6.22 -1.44 -9.98
CA HIS A 40 -6.82 -0.31 -10.67
C HIS A 40 -5.94 0.11 -11.88
N PRO A 41 -6.49 0.16 -13.10
CA PRO A 41 -5.71 0.32 -14.32
C PRO A 41 -4.95 1.64 -14.41
N LEU A 42 -5.42 2.71 -13.75
CA LEU A 42 -4.72 4.00 -13.70
C LEU A 42 -3.41 3.96 -12.91
N PHE A 43 -3.26 3.03 -11.97
CA PHE A 43 -2.05 2.87 -11.17
C PHE A 43 -1.20 1.69 -11.65
N ALA A 44 -1.64 0.99 -12.69
CA ALA A 44 -0.87 -0.07 -13.31
C ALA A 44 0.34 0.54 -14.02
N LEU A 45 1.53 0.01 -13.73
CA LEU A 45 2.73 0.39 -14.47
C LEU A 45 2.62 -0.13 -15.90
N PRO A 46 2.97 0.68 -16.91
CA PRO A 46 3.04 0.22 -18.29
C PRO A 46 4.11 -0.87 -18.42
N GLY A 47 4.03 -1.68 -19.47
CA GLY A 47 4.92 -2.82 -19.62
C GLY A 47 6.39 -2.40 -19.65
N ARG A 48 7.30 -3.29 -19.23
CA ARG A 48 8.76 -3.00 -19.19
C ARG A 48 9.31 -2.44 -20.52
N LYS A 49 8.76 -2.86 -21.65
CA LYS A 49 9.13 -2.38 -23.00
C LYS A 49 8.65 -0.95 -23.29
N GLU A 50 7.55 -0.52 -22.67
CA GLU A 50 7.02 0.84 -22.82
C GLU A 50 7.79 1.82 -21.93
N LEU A 51 8.26 1.37 -20.76
CA LEU A 51 9.13 2.15 -19.89
C LEU A 51 10.46 2.51 -20.57
N LEU A 52 11.08 1.55 -21.27
CA LEU A 52 12.34 1.74 -22.02
C LEU A 52 12.24 2.68 -23.23
N LYS A 53 11.03 3.02 -23.71
CA LYS A 53 10.84 3.89 -24.88
C LYS A 53 10.98 5.39 -24.57
N ASN A 54 10.97 5.75 -23.29
CA ASN A 54 11.09 7.14 -22.83
C ASN A 54 12.45 7.45 -22.17
N ASP A 55 13.44 6.57 -22.32
CA ASP A 55 14.85 6.82 -21.94
C ASP A 55 15.67 7.39 -23.10
#